data_AF-A0A8T3PQM7-F1
#
_entry.id   AF-A0A8T3PQM7-F1
#
_cell.length_a   1.000
_cell.length_b   1.000
_cell.length_c   1.000
_cell.angle_alpha   90.00
_cell.angle_beta   90.00
_cell.angle_gamma   90.00
#
_symmetry.space_group_name_H-M   'P 1'
#
loop_
_entity.id
_entity.type
_entity.pdbx_description
1 polymer ?
#
loop_
_entity_poly.entity_id
_entity_poly.type
_entity_poly.pdbx_seq_one_letter_code
_entity_poly.pdbx_strand_id
1 'polypeptide(L)'
;MGEKHRRLVAQWLERAQGQFQSGRLTTPPGDNAFETYRMLLAVVPGQAEALAGLEQIAERCVQLAEAAQEPGHVEASLALIDQGLQAVPGHVRLAELRTALGSGQAEAIRGLLGKAEQQLVASRLTAPKGDNALETYQQVLALDPGNARGHDGLETIARHYLALAQDRQRAGDLQAALAFVDDGLKVQPEDGGLIARKKAIQTTLSGQRVAR
;
A
#
# COMPACT_ATOMS: atom_id res chain seq x y z
N MET A 1 37.09 -22.74 31.30
CA MET A 1 36.02 -21.89 30.72
C MET A 1 36.00 -21.91 29.18
N GLY A 2 37.13 -22.01 28.47
CA GLY A 2 37.17 -21.83 27.00
C GLY A 2 36.65 -22.96 26.10
N GLU A 3 36.45 -24.18 26.60
CA GLU A 3 35.98 -25.30 25.76
C GLU A 3 34.44 -25.38 25.71
N LYS A 4 33.75 -25.19 26.84
CA LYS A 4 32.29 -25.13 26.90
C LYS A 4 31.75 -23.97 26.06
N HIS A 5 32.41 -22.81 26.11
CA HIS A 5 32.03 -21.65 25.33
C HIS A 5 32.21 -21.87 23.82
N ARG A 6 33.35 -22.46 23.39
CA ARG A 6 33.57 -22.84 21.98
C ARG A 6 32.52 -23.81 21.45
N ARG A 7 32.15 -24.83 22.24
CA ARG A 7 31.10 -25.78 21.86
C ARG A 7 29.74 -25.11 21.72
N LEU A 8 29.40 -24.16 22.59
CA LEU A 8 28.15 -23.41 22.52
C LEU A 8 28.09 -22.54 21.24
N VAL A 9 29.16 -21.81 20.93
CA VAL A 9 29.26 -21.02 19.69
C VAL A 9 29.08 -21.91 18.46
N ALA A 10 29.76 -23.06 18.41
CA ALA A 10 29.64 -24.00 17.29
C ALA A 10 28.20 -24.51 17.10
N GLN A 11 27.50 -24.88 18.18
CA GLN A 11 26.10 -25.34 18.11
C GLN A 11 25.16 -24.25 17.60
N TRP A 12 25.38 -22.99 17.99
CA TRP A 12 24.53 -21.88 17.57
C TRP A 12 24.76 -21.53 16.10
N LEU A 13 26.02 -21.56 15.65
CA LEU A 13 26.37 -21.38 14.23
C LEU A 13 25.77 -22.49 13.37
N GLU A 14 25.87 -23.75 13.80
CA GLU A 14 25.28 -24.90 13.09
C GLU A 14 23.75 -24.77 12.98
N ARG A 15 23.08 -24.40 14.08
CA ARG A 15 21.63 -24.15 14.10
C ARG A 15 21.25 -23.04 13.12
N ALA A 16 21.94 -21.90 13.18
CA ALA A 16 21.66 -20.75 12.31
C ALA A 16 21.87 -21.11 10.83
N GLN A 17 22.93 -21.86 10.52
CA GLN A 17 23.22 -22.31 9.18
C GLN A 17 22.15 -23.30 8.66
N GLY A 18 21.65 -24.21 9.50
CA GLY A 18 20.55 -25.10 9.15
C GLY A 18 19.24 -24.36 8.89
N GLN A 19 18.93 -23.32 9.68
CA GLN A 19 17.79 -22.43 9.46
C GLN A 19 17.92 -21.67 8.12
N PHE A 20 19.11 -21.13 7.85
CA PHE A 20 19.42 -20.43 6.59
C PHE A 20 19.21 -21.34 5.37
N GLN A 21 19.78 -22.55 5.39
CA GLN A 21 19.66 -23.52 4.31
C GLN A 21 18.22 -23.97 4.08
N SER A 22 17.40 -23.97 5.14
CA SER A 22 15.97 -24.26 5.05
C SER A 22 15.12 -23.07 4.61
N GLY A 23 15.73 -21.92 4.29
CA GLY A 23 15.03 -20.69 3.91
C GLY A 23 14.40 -19.91 5.07
N ARG A 24 14.63 -20.32 6.33
CA ARG A 24 14.14 -19.62 7.52
C ARG A 24 15.07 -18.47 7.87
N LEU A 25 15.08 -17.42 7.05
CA LEU A 25 16.02 -16.31 7.12
C LEU A 25 15.71 -15.37 8.31
N THR A 26 14.52 -14.77 8.28
CA THR A 26 14.00 -13.83 9.30
C THR A 26 12.64 -14.26 9.86
N THR A 27 12.06 -15.31 9.27
CA THR A 27 10.77 -15.90 9.67
C THR A 27 10.88 -17.42 9.70
N PRO A 28 10.06 -18.13 10.49
CA PRO A 28 9.12 -17.61 11.50
C PRO A 28 9.85 -17.05 12.74
N PRO A 29 9.18 -16.19 13.55
CA PRO A 29 9.74 -15.69 14.80
C PRO A 29 10.13 -16.83 15.75
N GLY A 30 11.27 -16.73 16.42
CA GLY A 30 11.79 -17.75 17.35
C GLY A 30 12.50 -18.94 16.68
N ASP A 31 12.35 -19.13 15.36
CA ASP A 31 13.04 -20.20 14.62
C ASP A 31 13.56 -19.75 13.26
N ASN A 32 14.41 -18.72 13.27
CA ASN A 32 15.09 -18.22 12.07
C ASN A 32 16.57 -17.92 12.31
N ALA A 33 17.32 -17.89 11.21
CA ALA A 33 18.77 -17.71 11.21
C ALA A 33 19.19 -16.34 11.76
N PHE A 34 18.46 -15.27 11.39
CA PHE A 34 18.71 -13.91 11.86
C PHE A 34 18.70 -13.82 13.39
N GLU A 35 17.65 -14.32 14.02
CA GLU A 35 17.53 -14.34 15.49
C GLU A 35 18.65 -15.16 16.12
N THR A 36 18.95 -16.36 15.60
CA THR A 36 20.04 -17.19 16.13
C THR A 36 21.40 -16.48 16.06
N TYR A 37 21.73 -15.82 14.95
CA TYR A 37 22.96 -15.03 14.83
C TYR A 37 22.96 -13.80 15.75
N ARG A 38 21.82 -13.11 15.91
CA ARG A 38 21.70 -11.96 16.82
C ARG A 38 21.85 -12.36 18.28
N MET A 39 21.24 -13.46 18.68
CA MET A 39 21.43 -14.02 20.02
C MET A 39 22.90 -14.37 20.23
N LEU A 40 23.57 -14.99 19.25
CA LEU A 40 24.99 -15.34 19.36
C LEU A 40 25.85 -14.10 19.57
N LEU A 41 25.59 -13.03 18.81
CA LEU A 41 26.32 -11.77 18.90
C LEU A 41 26.05 -11.00 20.21
N ALA A 42 24.91 -11.25 20.87
CA ALA A 42 24.65 -10.72 22.21
C ALA A 42 25.52 -11.39 23.28
N VAL A 43 25.87 -12.67 23.08
CA VAL A 43 26.75 -13.42 24.00
C VAL A 43 28.22 -13.22 23.65
N VAL A 44 28.55 -13.19 22.35
CA VAL A 44 29.90 -13.05 21.81
C VAL A 44 29.92 -11.90 20.79
N PRO A 45 30.05 -10.65 21.26
CA PRO A 45 30.14 -9.50 20.37
C PRO A 45 31.30 -9.65 19.38
N GLY A 46 31.05 -9.37 18.10
CA GLY A 46 32.09 -9.42 17.06
C GLY A 46 32.45 -10.80 16.55
N GLN A 47 31.68 -11.86 16.88
CA GLN A 47 31.89 -13.18 16.29
C GLN A 47 31.79 -13.11 14.75
N ALA A 48 32.91 -13.33 14.07
CA ALA A 48 33.05 -13.10 12.63
C ALA A 48 32.08 -13.95 11.80
N GLU A 49 31.90 -15.21 12.16
CA GLU A 49 31.02 -16.16 11.46
C GLU A 49 29.54 -15.77 11.61
N ALA A 50 29.15 -15.20 12.75
CA ALA A 50 27.79 -14.72 12.96
C ALA A 50 27.52 -13.43 12.17
N LEU A 51 28.50 -12.52 12.10
CA LEU A 51 28.44 -11.34 11.24
C LEU A 51 28.37 -11.73 9.76
N ALA A 52 29.21 -12.67 9.32
CA ALA A 52 29.18 -13.22 7.97
C ALA A 52 27.84 -13.90 7.64
N GLY A 53 27.22 -14.57 8.61
CA GLY A 53 25.88 -15.15 8.46
C GLY A 53 24.78 -14.09 8.28
N LEU A 54 24.84 -12.98 9.00
CA LEU A 54 23.93 -11.84 8.79
C LEU A 54 24.13 -11.22 7.41
N GLU A 55 25.37 -11.12 6.93
CA GLU A 55 25.68 -10.66 5.57
C GLU A 55 25.08 -11.61 4.52
N GLN A 56 25.19 -12.93 4.70
CA GLN A 56 24.57 -13.91 3.81
C GLN A 56 23.04 -13.80 3.77
N ILE A 57 22.40 -13.46 4.90
CA ILE A 57 20.96 -13.19 4.94
C ILE A 57 20.64 -11.96 4.10
N ALA A 58 21.39 -10.86 4.26
CA ALA A 58 21.19 -9.64 3.48
C ALA A 58 21.38 -9.89 1.96
N GLU A 59 22.42 -10.62 1.57
CA GLU A 59 22.66 -11.01 0.17
C GLU A 59 21.55 -11.92 -0.38
N ARG A 60 21.03 -12.86 0.43
CA ARG A 60 19.89 -13.67 0.02
C ARG A 60 18.64 -12.83 -0.17
N CYS A 61 18.41 -11.84 0.70
CA CYS A 61 17.33 -10.87 0.56
C CYS A 61 17.48 -10.02 -0.72
N VAL A 62 18.69 -9.61 -1.11
CA VAL A 62 18.93 -8.93 -2.40
C VAL A 62 18.43 -9.79 -3.56
N GLN A 63 18.89 -11.04 -3.64
CA GLN A 63 18.52 -11.94 -4.74
C GLN A 63 17.00 -12.15 -4.84
N LEU A 64 16.35 -12.37 -3.69
CA LEU A 64 14.90 -12.57 -3.64
C LEU A 64 14.15 -11.28 -3.99
N ALA A 65 14.62 -10.12 -3.51
CA ALA A 65 14.01 -8.83 -3.79
C ALA A 65 14.10 -8.47 -5.28
N GLU A 66 15.26 -8.72 -5.91
CA GLU A 66 15.47 -8.52 -7.35
C GLU A 66 14.57 -9.44 -8.19
N ALA A 67 14.42 -10.71 -7.79
CA ALA A 67 13.51 -11.64 -8.45
C ALA A 67 12.02 -11.26 -8.27
N ALA A 68 11.69 -10.49 -7.23
CA ALA A 68 10.34 -10.03 -6.94
C ALA A 68 9.99 -8.66 -7.57
N GLN A 69 10.82 -8.12 -8.47
CA GLN A 69 10.57 -6.81 -9.11
C GLN A 69 9.53 -6.83 -10.24
N GLU A 70 8.88 -7.97 -10.49
CA GLU A 70 7.81 -8.06 -11.48
C GLU A 70 6.65 -7.09 -11.16
N PRO A 71 6.02 -6.47 -12.18
CA PRO A 71 4.86 -5.60 -11.98
C PRO A 71 3.80 -6.28 -11.11
N GLY A 72 3.42 -5.63 -10.00
CA GLY A 72 2.47 -6.16 -9.02
C GLY A 72 3.07 -6.84 -7.78
N HIS A 73 4.39 -7.04 -7.71
CA HIS A 73 5.07 -7.67 -6.56
C HIS A 73 6.01 -6.72 -5.78
N VAL A 74 5.91 -5.41 -6.02
CA VAL A 74 6.75 -4.39 -5.38
C VAL A 74 6.71 -4.47 -3.85
N GLU A 75 5.54 -4.74 -3.26
CA GLU A 75 5.40 -4.90 -1.81
C GLU A 75 6.21 -6.09 -1.27
N ALA A 76 6.21 -7.22 -1.99
CA ALA A 76 7.01 -8.39 -1.62
C ALA A 76 8.51 -8.10 -1.74
N SER A 77 8.92 -7.38 -2.78
CA SER A 77 10.31 -6.93 -2.94
C SER A 77 10.74 -6.00 -1.80
N LEU A 78 9.92 -5.01 -1.43
CA LEU A 78 10.17 -4.12 -0.30
C LEU A 78 10.26 -4.87 1.04
N ALA A 79 9.38 -5.84 1.29
CA ALA A 79 9.42 -6.65 2.51
C ALA A 79 10.74 -7.45 2.62
N LEU A 80 11.22 -8.02 1.52
CA LEU A 80 12.52 -8.72 1.48
C LEU A 80 13.68 -7.76 1.70
N ILE A 81 13.60 -6.55 1.16
CA ILE A 81 14.60 -5.51 1.38
C ILE A 81 14.67 -5.11 2.86
N ASP A 82 13.51 -4.86 3.48
CA ASP A 82 13.44 -4.49 4.89
C ASP A 82 13.96 -5.62 5.81
N GLN A 83 13.69 -6.88 5.48
CA GLN A 83 14.26 -8.04 6.19
C GLN A 83 15.80 -8.07 6.08
N GLY A 84 16.35 -7.83 4.89
CA GLY A 84 17.80 -7.79 4.70
C GLY A 84 18.46 -6.61 5.43
N LEU A 85 17.81 -5.44 5.42
CA LEU A 85 18.26 -4.26 6.17
C LEU A 85 18.13 -4.45 7.68
N GLN A 86 17.20 -5.28 8.16
CA GLN A 86 17.15 -5.67 9.57
C GLN A 86 18.38 -6.51 9.96
N ALA A 87 18.83 -7.40 9.07
CA ALA A 87 20.06 -8.17 9.26
C ALA A 87 21.32 -7.28 9.22
N VAL A 88 21.39 -6.39 8.23
CA VAL A 88 22.52 -5.48 7.99
C VAL A 88 22.00 -4.08 7.62
N PRO A 89 21.84 -3.15 8.60
CA PRO A 89 21.27 -1.83 8.35
C PRO A 89 22.03 -0.95 7.34
N GLY A 90 23.34 -1.19 7.19
CA GLY A 90 24.21 -0.45 6.28
C GLY A 90 24.39 -1.12 4.90
N HIS A 91 23.59 -2.13 4.56
CA HIS A 91 23.78 -2.89 3.33
C HIS A 91 23.47 -2.03 2.09
N VAL A 92 24.53 -1.60 1.39
CA VAL A 92 24.46 -0.60 0.31
C VAL A 92 23.47 -1.00 -0.78
N ARG A 93 23.56 -2.24 -1.29
CA ARG A 93 22.69 -2.71 -2.38
C ARG A 93 21.21 -2.72 -2.01
N LEU A 94 20.87 -3.04 -0.77
CA LEU A 94 19.49 -3.06 -0.31
C LEU A 94 18.92 -1.64 -0.16
N ALA A 95 19.74 -0.71 0.32
CA ALA A 95 19.38 0.70 0.39
C ALA A 95 19.16 1.32 -1.01
N GLU A 96 20.00 0.97 -1.98
CA GLU A 96 19.83 1.36 -3.39
C GLU A 96 18.53 0.81 -3.97
N LEU A 97 18.25 -0.49 -3.79
CA LEU A 97 17.02 -1.12 -4.26
C LEU A 97 15.77 -0.46 -3.65
N ARG A 98 15.79 -0.18 -2.34
CA ARG A 98 14.70 0.54 -1.66
C ARG A 98 14.45 1.91 -2.27
N THR A 99 15.53 2.65 -2.53
CA THR A 99 15.48 4.00 -3.10
C THR A 99 14.93 3.96 -4.52
N ALA A 100 15.36 3.00 -5.34
CA ALA A 100 14.90 2.82 -6.71
C ALA A 100 13.39 2.51 -6.76
N LEU A 101 12.92 1.57 -5.93
CA LEU A 101 11.50 1.21 -5.85
C LEU A 101 10.63 2.39 -5.37
N GLY A 102 11.06 3.08 -4.31
CA GLY A 102 10.35 4.26 -3.82
C GLY A 102 10.27 5.38 -4.84
N SER A 103 11.36 5.63 -5.58
CA SER A 103 11.38 6.63 -6.66
C SER A 103 10.44 6.24 -7.80
N GLY A 104 10.46 4.97 -8.21
CA GLY A 104 9.55 4.46 -9.26
C GLY A 104 8.08 4.57 -8.87
N GLN A 105 7.74 4.24 -7.62
CA GLN A 105 6.39 4.39 -7.09
C GLN A 105 5.95 5.86 -7.04
N ALA A 106 6.82 6.77 -6.59
CA ALA A 106 6.53 8.20 -6.57
C ALA A 106 6.29 8.77 -7.98
N GLU A 107 7.06 8.33 -8.98
CA GLU A 107 6.89 8.74 -10.37
C GLU A 107 5.59 8.19 -10.97
N ALA A 108 5.24 6.94 -10.67
CA ALA A 108 3.96 6.33 -11.08
C ALA A 108 2.77 7.08 -10.48
N ILE A 109 2.81 7.39 -9.18
CA ILE A 109 1.79 8.20 -8.50
C ILE A 109 1.67 9.58 -9.15
N ARG A 110 2.80 10.25 -9.45
CA ARG A 110 2.78 11.55 -10.13
C ARG A 110 2.11 11.49 -11.49
N GLY A 111 2.41 10.45 -12.29
CA GLY A 111 1.78 10.22 -13.59
C GLY A 111 0.27 9.98 -13.48
N LEU A 112 -0.16 9.15 -12.52
CA LEU A 112 -1.57 8.88 -12.26
C LEU A 112 -2.32 10.13 -11.80
N LEU A 113 -1.75 10.93 -10.90
CA LEU A 113 -2.35 12.19 -10.45
C LEU A 113 -2.53 13.17 -11.63
N GLY A 114 -1.52 13.30 -12.49
CA GLY A 114 -1.64 14.14 -13.69
C GLY A 114 -2.72 13.63 -14.65
N LYS A 115 -2.84 12.31 -14.84
CA LYS A 115 -3.91 11.70 -15.64
C LYS A 115 -5.30 11.96 -15.03
N ALA A 116 -5.45 11.79 -13.72
CA ALA A 116 -6.70 12.01 -13.01
C ALA A 116 -7.16 13.47 -13.11
N GLU A 117 -6.24 14.42 -12.98
CA GLU A 117 -6.52 15.85 -13.15
C GLU A 117 -7.00 16.18 -14.56
N GLN A 118 -6.39 15.59 -15.60
CA GLN A 118 -6.86 15.75 -16.98
C GLN A 118 -8.27 15.18 -17.18
N GLN A 119 -8.57 14.02 -16.57
CA GLN A 119 -9.90 13.41 -16.62
C GLN A 119 -10.95 14.28 -15.90
N LEU A 120 -10.60 14.89 -14.76
CA LEU A 120 -11.45 15.86 -14.07
C LEU A 120 -11.77 17.07 -14.95
N VAL A 121 -10.76 17.69 -15.55
CA VAL A 121 -10.95 18.85 -16.45
C VAL A 121 -11.81 18.47 -17.66
N ALA A 122 -11.67 17.25 -18.17
CA ALA A 122 -12.49 16.71 -19.25
C ALA A 122 -13.89 16.24 -18.80
N SER A 123 -14.27 16.43 -17.54
CA SER A 123 -15.53 15.95 -16.95
C SER A 123 -15.75 14.43 -17.06
N ARG A 124 -14.68 13.65 -17.23
CA ARG A 124 -14.69 12.18 -17.19
C ARG A 124 -14.59 11.70 -15.74
N LEU A 125 -15.63 11.94 -14.95
CA LEU A 125 -15.59 11.76 -13.49
C LEU A 125 -15.69 10.29 -13.06
N THR A 126 -16.76 9.60 -13.47
CA THR A 126 -17.04 8.18 -13.16
C THR A 126 -17.31 7.35 -14.42
N ALA A 127 -17.27 8.00 -15.58
CA ALA A 127 -17.47 7.40 -16.89
C ALA A 127 -16.56 8.08 -17.91
N PRO A 128 -16.15 7.37 -18.99
CA PRO A 128 -16.39 5.95 -19.25
C PRO A 128 -15.58 5.03 -18.33
N LYS A 129 -16.00 3.77 -18.21
CA LYS A 129 -15.27 2.74 -17.46
C LYS A 129 -13.86 2.55 -18.06
N GLY A 130 -12.83 2.47 -17.22
CA GLY A 130 -11.43 2.36 -17.65
C GLY A 130 -10.74 3.68 -18.00
N ASP A 131 -11.48 4.77 -18.17
CA ASP A 131 -10.93 6.10 -18.47
C ASP A 131 -11.72 7.22 -17.76
N ASN A 132 -11.73 7.16 -16.43
CA ASN A 132 -12.32 8.20 -15.59
C ASN A 132 -11.46 8.51 -14.36
N ALA A 133 -11.69 9.70 -13.80
CA ALA A 133 -10.93 10.25 -12.68
C ALA A 133 -11.09 9.42 -11.40
N LEU A 134 -12.29 8.89 -11.12
CA LEU A 134 -12.55 8.02 -9.96
C LEU A 134 -11.61 6.82 -9.96
N GLU A 135 -11.57 6.06 -11.07
CA GLU A 135 -10.72 4.87 -11.18
C GLU A 135 -9.23 5.22 -11.09
N THR A 136 -8.79 6.33 -11.70
CA THR A 136 -7.39 6.75 -11.63
C THR A 136 -6.98 7.19 -10.22
N TYR A 137 -7.84 7.92 -9.48
CA TYR A 137 -7.56 8.25 -8.08
C TYR A 137 -7.57 7.01 -7.18
N GLN A 138 -8.44 6.04 -7.44
CA GLN A 138 -8.41 4.75 -6.73
C GLN A 138 -7.10 4.00 -6.98
N GLN A 139 -6.53 4.07 -8.19
CA GLN A 139 -5.20 3.50 -8.46
C GLN A 139 -4.09 4.20 -7.67
N VAL A 140 -4.17 5.54 -7.52
CA VAL A 140 -3.24 6.28 -6.64
C VAL A 140 -3.34 5.76 -5.21
N LEU A 141 -4.56 5.63 -4.67
CA LEU A 141 -4.79 5.17 -3.30
C LEU A 141 -4.47 3.69 -3.08
N ALA A 142 -4.48 2.87 -4.14
CA ALA A 142 -3.99 1.50 -4.07
C ALA A 142 -2.45 1.45 -3.92
N LEU A 143 -1.73 2.41 -4.50
CA LEU A 143 -0.28 2.52 -4.35
C LEU A 143 0.12 3.24 -3.05
N ASP A 144 -0.64 4.25 -2.64
CA ASP A 144 -0.40 5.04 -1.43
C ASP A 144 -1.75 5.35 -0.77
N PRO A 145 -2.21 4.50 0.17
CA PRO A 145 -3.48 4.69 0.87
C PRO A 145 -3.58 6.02 1.64
N GLY A 146 -2.44 6.63 1.97
CA GLY A 146 -2.34 7.91 2.65
C GLY A 146 -2.24 9.11 1.70
N ASN A 147 -2.35 8.92 0.38
CA ASN A 147 -2.12 9.98 -0.58
C ASN A 147 -3.19 11.08 -0.49
N ALA A 148 -2.82 12.22 0.10
CA ALA A 148 -3.74 13.35 0.29
C ALA A 148 -4.39 13.82 -1.03
N ARG A 149 -3.61 13.94 -2.12
CA ARG A 149 -4.13 14.37 -3.43
C ARG A 149 -5.12 13.37 -4.03
N GLY A 150 -4.93 12.07 -3.78
CA GLY A 150 -5.88 11.03 -4.17
C GLY A 150 -7.23 11.22 -3.47
N HIS A 151 -7.21 11.40 -2.15
CA HIS A 151 -8.42 11.66 -1.34
C HIS A 151 -9.10 12.97 -1.74
N ASP A 152 -8.35 14.06 -1.88
CA ASP A 152 -8.86 15.38 -2.30
C ASP A 152 -9.52 15.31 -3.69
N GLY A 153 -8.96 14.50 -4.59
CA GLY A 153 -9.53 14.22 -5.91
C GLY A 153 -10.91 13.56 -5.83
N LEU A 154 -11.04 12.52 -5.01
CA LEU A 154 -12.34 11.85 -4.76
C LEU A 154 -13.36 12.79 -4.12
N GLU A 155 -12.94 13.62 -3.15
CA GLU A 155 -13.82 14.63 -2.55
C GLU A 155 -14.28 15.67 -3.58
N THR A 156 -13.39 16.08 -4.48
CA THR A 156 -13.74 17.01 -5.56
C THR A 156 -14.81 16.42 -6.48
N ILE A 157 -14.70 15.13 -6.82
CA ILE A 157 -15.74 14.43 -7.62
C ILE A 157 -17.07 14.37 -6.86
N ALA A 158 -17.05 13.97 -5.58
CA ALA A 158 -18.26 13.87 -4.75
C ALA A 158 -18.98 15.22 -4.62
N ARG A 159 -18.23 16.30 -4.36
CA ARG A 159 -18.76 17.67 -4.30
C ARG A 159 -19.37 18.12 -5.62
N HIS A 160 -18.77 17.74 -6.75
CA HIS A 160 -19.32 18.04 -8.08
C HIS A 160 -20.72 17.39 -8.26
N TYR A 161 -20.84 16.11 -7.93
CA TYR A 161 -22.13 15.41 -7.99
C TYR A 161 -23.17 15.98 -7.03
N LEU A 162 -22.75 16.36 -5.81
CA LEU A 162 -23.64 17.02 -4.87
C LEU A 162 -24.19 18.34 -5.43
N ALA A 163 -23.36 19.15 -6.10
CA ALA A 163 -23.80 20.38 -6.74
C ALA A 163 -24.80 20.12 -7.89
N LEU A 164 -24.50 19.16 -8.78
CA LEU A 164 -25.41 18.77 -9.86
C LEU A 164 -26.76 18.27 -9.33
N ALA A 165 -26.75 17.48 -8.25
CA ALA A 165 -27.97 17.02 -7.61
C ALA A 165 -28.80 18.18 -7.06
N GLN A 166 -28.16 19.18 -6.45
CA GLN A 166 -28.83 20.37 -5.93
C GLN A 166 -29.46 21.22 -7.03
N ASP A 167 -28.80 21.34 -8.18
CA ASP A 167 -29.32 22.06 -9.34
C ASP A 167 -30.56 21.38 -9.91
N ARG A 168 -30.50 20.06 -10.10
CA ARG A 168 -31.66 19.28 -10.57
C ARG A 168 -32.83 19.30 -9.59
N GLN A 169 -32.54 19.23 -8.30
CA GLN A 169 -33.57 19.33 -7.27
C GLN A 169 -34.27 20.71 -7.32
N ARG A 170 -33.51 21.81 -7.48
CA ARG A 170 -34.07 23.16 -7.63
C ARG A 170 -34.92 23.30 -8.90
N ALA A 171 -34.55 22.59 -9.97
CA ALA A 171 -35.33 22.51 -11.20
C ALA A 171 -36.57 21.58 -11.10
N GLY A 172 -36.79 20.93 -9.96
CA GLY A 172 -37.89 19.99 -9.76
C GLY A 172 -37.66 18.58 -10.33
N ASP A 173 -36.50 18.34 -10.95
CA ASP A 173 -36.11 17.05 -11.52
C ASP A 173 -35.49 16.16 -10.43
N LEU A 174 -36.36 15.62 -9.57
CA LEU A 174 -35.96 14.80 -8.43
C LEU A 174 -35.31 13.47 -8.85
N GLN A 175 -35.65 12.93 -10.03
CA GLN A 175 -35.05 11.69 -10.53
C GLN A 175 -33.60 11.92 -10.97
N ALA A 176 -33.34 12.98 -11.75
CA ALA A 176 -31.95 13.33 -12.11
C ALA A 176 -31.14 13.73 -10.88
N ALA A 177 -31.75 14.44 -9.91
CA ALA A 177 -31.10 14.75 -8.65
C ALA A 177 -30.66 13.49 -7.90
N LEU A 178 -31.53 12.48 -7.81
CA LEU A 178 -31.23 11.20 -7.17
C LEU A 178 -30.09 10.46 -7.89
N ALA A 179 -30.10 10.44 -9.22
CA ALA A 179 -29.05 9.80 -10.01
C ALA A 179 -27.66 10.42 -9.74
N PHE A 180 -27.57 11.76 -9.68
CA PHE A 180 -26.32 12.43 -9.32
C PHE A 180 -25.88 12.14 -7.89
N VAL A 181 -26.81 12.07 -6.93
CA VAL A 181 -26.46 11.65 -5.56
C VAL A 181 -25.90 10.24 -5.54
N ASP A 182 -26.52 9.31 -6.29
CA ASP A 182 -26.04 7.94 -6.39
C ASP A 182 -24.65 7.86 -7.03
N ASP A 183 -24.35 8.68 -8.04
CA ASP A 183 -23.01 8.76 -8.62
C ASP A 183 -21.97 9.32 -7.63
N GLY A 184 -22.35 10.33 -6.84
CA GLY A 184 -21.51 10.84 -5.74
C GLY A 184 -21.23 9.76 -4.68
N LEU A 185 -22.24 8.96 -4.33
CA LEU A 185 -22.09 7.87 -3.34
C LEU A 185 -21.28 6.68 -3.86
N LYS A 186 -21.18 6.47 -5.17
CA LYS A 186 -20.22 5.49 -5.73
C LYS A 186 -18.77 5.93 -5.49
N VAL A 187 -18.52 7.23 -5.40
CA VAL A 187 -17.20 7.84 -5.17
C VAL A 187 -16.89 7.85 -3.68
N GLN A 188 -17.81 8.36 -2.86
CA GLN A 188 -17.70 8.37 -1.40
C GLN A 188 -18.97 7.79 -0.75
N PRO A 189 -18.98 6.47 -0.46
CA PRO A 189 -20.15 5.80 0.12
C PRO A 189 -20.56 6.33 1.50
N GLU A 190 -19.62 6.91 2.23
CA GLU A 190 -19.80 7.39 3.61
C GLU A 190 -20.03 8.91 3.69
N ASP A 191 -20.17 9.61 2.56
CA ASP A 191 -20.44 11.04 2.54
C ASP A 191 -21.81 11.35 3.16
N GLY A 192 -21.80 11.89 4.37
CA GLY A 192 -23.02 12.20 5.12
C GLY A 192 -23.94 13.20 4.44
N GLY A 193 -23.39 14.13 3.65
CA GLY A 193 -24.16 15.12 2.90
C GLY A 193 -24.94 14.49 1.74
N LEU A 194 -24.29 13.60 0.98
CA LEU A 194 -24.91 12.83 -0.09
C LEU A 194 -25.95 11.83 0.47
N ILE A 195 -25.63 11.13 1.56
CA ILE A 195 -26.58 10.21 2.23
C ILE A 195 -27.84 10.96 2.67
N ALA A 196 -27.68 12.09 3.35
CA ALA A 196 -28.81 12.90 3.81
C ALA A 196 -29.65 13.42 2.63
N ARG A 197 -29.00 13.86 1.55
CA ARG A 197 -29.66 14.34 0.33
C ARG A 197 -30.46 13.22 -0.34
N LYS A 198 -29.90 12.02 -0.47
CA LYS A 198 -30.58 10.84 -1.02
C LYS A 198 -31.90 10.58 -0.30
N LYS A 199 -31.86 10.55 1.04
CA LYS A 199 -33.04 10.33 1.90
C LYS A 199 -34.11 11.42 1.73
N ALA A 200 -33.70 12.68 1.63
CA ALA A 200 -34.63 13.80 1.44
C ALA A 200 -35.37 13.72 0.09
N ILE A 201 -34.64 13.41 -0.99
CA ILE A 201 -35.21 13.27 -2.34
C ILE A 201 -36.18 12.09 -2.39
N GLN A 202 -35.82 10.93 -1.82
CA GLN A 202 -36.67 9.75 -1.78
C GLN A 202 -37.96 9.97 -0.97
N THR A 203 -37.88 10.69 0.16
CA THR A 203 -39.08 11.08 0.93
C THR A 203 -40.02 11.96 0.09
N THR A 204 -39.46 12.91 -0.66
CA THR A 204 -40.27 13.79 -1.52
C THR A 204 -40.95 13.02 -2.66
N LEU A 205 -40.21 12.14 -3.33
CA LEU A 205 -40.72 11.29 -4.41
C LEU A 205 -41.83 10.33 -3.94
N SER A 206 -41.70 9.74 -2.76
CA SER A 206 -42.74 8.86 -2.19
C SER A 206 -44.01 9.64 -1.83
N GLY A 207 -43.89 10.83 -1.23
CA GLY A 207 -45.03 11.69 -0.94
C GLY A 207 -45.81 12.11 -2.19
N GLN A 208 -45.12 12.43 -3.29
CA GLN A 208 -45.76 12.80 -4.57
C GLN A 208 -46.52 11.63 -5.22
N ARG A 209 -46.12 10.38 -4.96
CA ARG A 209 -46.81 9.19 -5.50
C ARG A 209 -48.09 8.84 -4.75
N VAL A 210 -48.19 9.22 -3.48
CA VAL A 210 -49.38 8.97 -2.64
C VAL A 210 -50.46 10.04 -2.86
N ALA A 211 -50.07 11.23 -3.33
CA ALA A 211 -50.96 12.37 -3.57
C ALA A 211 -51.57 12.44 -4.99
N ARG A 212 -51.29 11.46 -5.86
CA ARG A 212 -51.86 11.33 -7.22
C ARG A 212 -52.87 10.20 -7.25
#